data_AF-A0A0Q5LBK6-F1
#
_entry.id   AF-A0A0Q5LBK6-F1
#
_cell.length_a   1.000
_cell.length_b   1.000
_cell.length_c   1.000
_cell.angle_alpha   90.00
_cell.angle_beta   90.00
_cell.angle_gamma   90.00
#
_symmetry.space_group_name_H-M   'P 1'
#
loop_
_entity.id
_entity.type
_entity.pdbx_description
1 polymer ?
#
loop_
_entity_poly.entity_id
_entity_poly.type
_entity_poly.pdbx_seq_one_letter_code
_entity_poly.pdbx_strand_id
1 'polypeptide(L)'
;METFLETRSTRAERRAARRRAHHLVTADEHSLAELEVFLTTLPLCASGRIFIEVADASDIGVIDAPGRMTVTWLARAQRSGAPGTGRACAPGQALARATCAWADEMLCDDELETHITLLGGYLGTADIVEHLTGTLDIQPAQIYAPERFGLLPVDR
;
A
#
# COMPACT_ATOMS: atom_id res chain seq x y z
N MET A 1 -41.31 5.66 26.80
CA MET A 1 -40.22 4.66 26.92
C MET A 1 -40.29 3.81 25.67
N GLU A 2 -39.69 4.29 24.58
CA GLU A 2 -39.75 3.62 23.28
C GLU A 2 -38.53 2.71 23.14
N THR A 3 -38.80 1.41 23.18
CA THR A 3 -37.82 0.36 22.99
C THR A 3 -37.55 0.24 21.49
N PHE A 4 -36.40 0.74 21.02
CA PHE A 4 -35.95 0.50 19.65
C PHE A 4 -35.59 -0.98 19.50
N LEU A 5 -36.36 -1.70 18.67
CA LEU A 5 -36.02 -3.04 18.22
C LEU A 5 -34.80 -2.97 17.32
N GLU A 6 -33.68 -3.50 17.83
CA GLU A 6 -32.41 -3.60 17.14
C GLU A 6 -32.55 -4.57 15.95
N THR A 7 -32.73 -4.01 14.75
CA THR A 7 -32.82 -4.78 13.50
C THR A 7 -31.52 -5.58 13.33
N ARG A 8 -31.61 -6.91 13.40
CA ARG A 8 -30.49 -7.81 13.13
C ARG A 8 -30.05 -7.64 11.66
N SER A 9 -29.03 -6.81 11.44
CA SER A 9 -28.44 -6.65 10.10
C SER A 9 -27.96 -7.98 9.54
N THR A 10 -28.16 -8.17 8.24
CA THR A 10 -27.83 -9.42 7.57
C THR A 10 -26.32 -9.66 7.60
N ARG A 11 -25.88 -10.92 7.51
CA ARG A 11 -24.45 -11.25 7.41
C ARG A 11 -23.78 -10.54 6.22
N ALA A 12 -24.54 -10.27 5.16
CA ALA A 12 -24.09 -9.53 3.98
C ALA A 12 -23.86 -8.04 4.29
N GLU A 13 -24.80 -7.37 4.97
CA GLU A 13 -24.64 -5.97 5.40
C GLU A 13 -23.48 -5.79 6.37
N ARG A 14 -23.32 -6.69 7.34
CA ARG A 14 -22.16 -6.66 8.26
C ARG A 14 -20.84 -6.98 7.55
N ARG A 15 -20.86 -7.63 6.39
CA ARG A 15 -19.67 -7.91 5.58
C ARG A 15 -19.34 -6.70 4.71
N ALA A 16 -20.34 -6.08 4.09
CA ALA A 16 -20.21 -4.80 3.37
C ALA A 16 -19.71 -3.69 4.30
N ALA A 17 -20.29 -3.54 5.48
CA ALA A 17 -19.85 -2.57 6.49
C ALA A 17 -18.46 -2.87 7.08
N ARG A 18 -17.89 -4.06 6.86
CA ARG A 18 -16.50 -4.40 7.23
C ARG A 18 -15.50 -4.25 6.09
N ARG A 19 -15.95 -3.97 4.86
CA ARG A 19 -15.09 -3.61 3.73
C ARG A 19 -14.68 -2.12 3.79
N ARG A 20 -14.51 -1.57 4.99
CA ARG A 20 -14.54 -0.10 5.16
C ARG A 20 -13.29 0.64 4.69
N ALA A 21 -12.18 -0.04 4.45
CA ALA A 21 -11.12 0.51 3.62
C ALA A 21 -10.12 -0.60 3.24
N HIS A 22 -9.54 -0.49 2.05
CA HIS A 22 -8.34 -1.24 1.70
C HIS A 22 -7.09 -0.43 2.07
N HIS A 23 -6.04 -1.10 2.50
CA HIS A 23 -4.74 -0.48 2.72
C HIS A 23 -3.77 -0.93 1.64
N LEU A 24 -3.14 0.02 0.96
CA LEU A 24 -2.00 -0.22 0.08
C LEU A 24 -0.77 0.38 0.74
N VAL A 25 0.15 -0.48 1.19
CA VAL A 25 1.32 -0.08 1.97
C VAL A 25 2.59 -0.47 1.21
N THR A 26 3.56 0.42 1.15
CA THR A 26 4.88 0.13 0.59
C THR A 26 5.97 0.39 1.62
N ALA A 27 7.03 -0.42 1.57
CA ALA A 27 8.21 -0.27 2.42
C ALA A 27 9.46 -0.78 1.69
N ASP A 28 10.63 -0.47 2.24
CA ASP A 28 11.92 -1.00 1.78
C ASP A 28 12.77 -1.51 2.95
N GLU A 29 14.00 -1.95 2.67
CA GLU A 29 14.93 -2.45 3.68
C GLU A 29 15.25 -1.44 4.82
N HIS A 30 14.97 -0.15 4.63
CA HIS A 30 15.25 0.91 5.59
C HIS A 30 14.01 1.32 6.41
N SER A 31 12.81 0.95 5.98
CA SER A 31 11.55 1.32 6.63
C SER A 31 10.80 0.16 7.29
N LEU A 32 11.44 -1.01 7.46
CA LEU A 32 10.82 -2.17 8.11
C LEU A 32 10.30 -1.88 9.52
N ALA A 33 11.07 -1.15 10.34
CA ALA A 33 10.64 -0.79 11.69
C ALA A 33 9.45 0.17 11.69
N GLU A 34 9.44 1.13 10.76
CA GLU A 34 8.33 2.08 10.58
C GLU A 34 7.06 1.35 10.09
N LEU A 35 7.23 0.38 9.18
CA LEU A 35 6.16 -0.49 8.71
C LEU A 35 5.54 -1.28 9.87
N GLU A 36 6.34 -1.94 10.70
CA GLU A 36 5.81 -2.71 11.85
C GLU A 36 5.02 -1.81 12.80
N VAL A 37 5.57 -0.64 13.15
CA VAL A 37 4.86 0.35 13.97
C VAL A 37 3.53 0.74 13.33
N PHE A 38 3.52 1.06 12.04
CA PHE A 38 2.29 1.38 11.32
C PHE A 38 1.27 0.25 11.38
N LEU A 39 1.68 -0.99 11.12
CA LEU A 39 0.78 -2.16 11.13
C LEU A 39 0.15 -2.40 12.50
N THR A 40 0.85 -2.09 13.60
CA THR A 40 0.28 -2.20 14.96
C THR A 40 -0.87 -1.22 15.22
N THR A 41 -0.95 -0.13 14.45
CA THR A 41 -2.04 0.86 14.58
C THR A 41 -3.30 0.45 13.83
N LEU A 42 -3.20 -0.54 12.92
CA LEU A 42 -4.30 -0.95 12.09
C LEU A 42 -5.32 -1.80 12.87
N PRO A 43 -6.62 -1.67 12.56
CA PRO A 43 -7.63 -2.52 13.16
C PRO A 43 -7.45 -3.98 12.73
N LEU A 44 -7.86 -4.92 13.57
CA LEU A 44 -7.75 -6.37 13.30
C LEU A 44 -8.43 -6.83 12.00
N CYS A 45 -9.43 -6.07 11.52
CA CYS A 45 -10.14 -6.36 10.27
C CYS A 45 -9.57 -5.62 9.05
N ALA A 46 -8.46 -4.88 9.21
CA ALA A 46 -7.77 -4.20 8.11
C ALA A 46 -7.44 -5.21 7.01
N SER A 47 -7.73 -4.83 5.78
CA SER A 47 -7.55 -5.65 4.58
C SER A 47 -6.70 -4.88 3.59
N GLY A 48 -5.84 -5.54 2.82
CA GLY A 48 -4.92 -4.79 1.97
C GLY A 48 -3.74 -5.57 1.40
N ARG A 49 -2.84 -4.82 0.78
CA ARG A 49 -1.57 -5.30 0.25
C ARG A 49 -0.42 -4.52 0.87
N ILE A 50 0.66 -5.24 1.13
CA ILE A 50 1.93 -4.68 1.59
C ILE A 50 2.99 -5.15 0.61
N PHE A 51 3.66 -4.22 -0.05
CA PHE A 51 4.82 -4.51 -0.90
C PHE A 51 6.09 -4.05 -0.20
N ILE A 52 7.07 -4.94 -0.10
CA ILE A 52 8.33 -4.66 0.58
C ILE A 52 9.47 -4.96 -0.38
N GLU A 53 10.27 -3.96 -0.72
CA GLU A 53 11.46 -4.15 -1.53
C GLU A 53 12.69 -4.37 -0.66
N VAL A 54 13.55 -5.29 -1.08
CA VAL A 54 14.84 -5.55 -0.43
C VAL A 54 15.93 -5.79 -1.47
N ALA A 55 17.19 -5.63 -1.07
CA ALA A 55 18.31 -5.86 -1.97
C ALA A 55 18.37 -7.32 -2.45
N ASP A 56 18.37 -8.27 -1.53
CA ASP A 56 18.49 -9.71 -1.81
C ASP A 56 17.38 -10.54 -1.13
N ALA A 57 17.18 -11.77 -1.58
CA ALA A 57 16.24 -12.69 -0.95
C ALA A 57 16.67 -13.14 0.45
N SER A 58 17.96 -13.01 0.80
CA SER A 58 18.44 -13.23 2.18
C SER A 58 17.84 -12.25 3.18
N ASP A 59 17.39 -11.08 2.72
CA ASP A 59 16.84 -10.01 3.56
C ASP A 59 15.34 -10.19 3.84
N ILE A 60 14.73 -11.24 3.27
CA ILE A 60 13.31 -11.55 3.47
C ILE A 60 13.10 -12.03 4.92
N GLY A 61 12.16 -11.37 5.60
CA GLY A 61 11.80 -11.67 6.98
C GLY A 61 10.32 -12.01 7.17
N VAL A 62 9.92 -12.05 8.44
CA VAL A 62 8.53 -12.16 8.87
C VAL A 62 8.04 -10.77 9.27
N ILE A 63 6.87 -10.39 8.77
CA ILE A 63 6.16 -9.16 9.16
C ILE A 63 4.82 -9.59 9.74
N ASP A 64 4.52 -9.13 10.95
CA ASP A 64 3.22 -9.38 11.58
C ASP A 64 2.19 -8.38 11.03
N ALA A 65 1.37 -8.84 10.09
CA ALA A 65 0.33 -8.05 9.46
C ALA A 65 -1.06 -8.56 9.86
N PRO A 66 -2.08 -7.68 9.93
CA PRO A 66 -3.47 -8.10 10.12
C PRO A 66 -3.88 -9.23 9.17
N GLY A 67 -4.64 -10.21 9.65
CA GLY A 67 -4.87 -11.48 8.93
C GLY A 67 -5.62 -11.40 7.59
N ARG A 68 -6.04 -10.21 7.15
CA ARG A 68 -6.62 -9.97 5.82
C ARG A 68 -5.71 -9.13 4.91
N MET A 69 -4.48 -8.87 5.34
CA MET A 69 -3.45 -8.23 4.54
C MET A 69 -2.52 -9.28 3.94
N THR A 70 -1.97 -8.99 2.76
CA THR A 70 -0.98 -9.86 2.09
C THR A 70 0.35 -9.13 1.98
N VAL A 71 1.40 -9.70 2.57
CA VAL A 71 2.77 -9.20 2.45
C VAL A 71 3.45 -9.85 1.24
N THR A 72 4.02 -9.02 0.36
CA THR A 72 4.75 -9.46 -0.83
C THR A 72 6.16 -8.88 -0.81
N TRP A 73 7.15 -9.76 -0.79
CA TRP A 73 8.57 -9.38 -0.80
C TRP A 73 9.14 -9.32 -2.21
N LEU A 74 9.93 -8.27 -2.47
CA LEU A 74 10.48 -7.93 -3.77
C LEU A 74 12.02 -7.83 -3.69
N ALA A 75 12.71 -8.96 -3.76
CA ALA A 75 14.17 -9.00 -3.88
C ALA A 75 14.67 -8.45 -5.22
N ARG A 76 15.39 -7.32 -5.20
CA ARG A 76 15.89 -6.64 -6.41
C ARG A 76 16.91 -7.47 -7.18
N ALA A 77 17.80 -8.19 -6.48
CA ALA A 77 18.87 -9.00 -7.09
C ALA A 77 18.36 -10.07 -8.08
N GLN A 78 17.10 -10.50 -7.93
CA GLN A 78 16.46 -11.50 -8.78
C GLN A 78 15.63 -10.90 -9.92
N ARG A 79 15.65 -9.58 -10.08
CA ARG A 79 14.76 -8.84 -10.99
C ARG A 79 15.56 -8.02 -12.00
N SER A 80 15.04 -7.95 -13.22
CA SER A 80 15.54 -7.04 -14.24
C SER A 80 14.94 -5.63 -14.07
N GLY A 81 15.68 -4.64 -14.57
CA GLY A 81 15.25 -3.26 -14.65
C GLY A 81 14.25 -3.04 -15.79
N ALA A 82 14.34 -1.90 -16.47
CA ALA A 82 13.38 -1.56 -17.52
C ALA A 82 13.47 -2.58 -18.69
N PRO A 83 12.33 -3.06 -19.22
CA PRO A 83 12.30 -3.99 -20.34
C PRO A 83 13.15 -3.50 -21.52
N GLY A 84 13.89 -4.41 -22.16
CA GLY A 84 14.75 -4.08 -23.30
C GLY A 84 16.09 -3.42 -22.97
N THR A 85 16.35 -3.03 -21.71
CA THR A 85 17.61 -2.36 -21.34
C THR A 85 18.74 -3.31 -20.92
N GLY A 86 18.41 -4.55 -20.54
CA GLY A 86 19.37 -5.50 -19.96
C GLY A 86 19.95 -5.09 -18.60
N ARG A 87 19.47 -3.99 -18.01
CA ARG A 87 19.95 -3.48 -16.72
C ARG A 87 19.37 -4.27 -15.55
N ALA A 88 20.11 -4.31 -14.44
CA ALA A 88 19.58 -4.79 -13.16
C ALA A 88 18.46 -3.86 -12.63
N CYS A 89 17.59 -4.40 -11.77
CA CYS A 89 16.56 -3.62 -11.09
C CYS A 89 17.18 -2.57 -10.17
N ALA A 90 16.87 -1.29 -10.39
CA ALA A 90 17.30 -0.21 -9.51
C ALA A 90 16.50 -0.20 -8.20
N PRO A 91 17.03 0.41 -7.12
CA PRO A 91 16.25 0.70 -5.91
C PRO A 91 14.95 1.45 -6.21
N GLY A 92 13.86 1.04 -5.57
CA GLY A 92 12.51 1.57 -5.77
C GLY A 92 11.77 1.01 -7.00
N GLN A 93 12.48 0.43 -7.97
CA GLN A 93 11.89 0.06 -9.25
C GLN A 93 11.00 -1.20 -9.17
N ALA A 94 11.33 -2.18 -8.32
CA ALA A 94 10.46 -3.33 -8.14
C ALA A 94 9.21 -2.91 -7.34
N LEU A 95 9.41 -2.08 -6.32
CA LEU A 95 8.35 -1.54 -5.49
C LEU A 95 7.33 -0.75 -6.30
N ALA A 96 7.80 0.21 -7.11
CA ALA A 96 6.94 1.04 -7.95
C ALA A 96 6.15 0.21 -8.95
N ARG A 97 6.82 -0.69 -9.69
CA ARG A 97 6.14 -1.56 -10.67
C ARG A 97 5.05 -2.43 -10.04
N ALA A 98 5.33 -3.07 -8.91
CA ALA A 98 4.35 -3.94 -8.26
C ALA A 98 3.15 -3.15 -7.72
N THR A 99 3.41 -1.96 -7.17
CA THR A 99 2.38 -1.08 -6.61
C THR A 99 1.49 -0.50 -7.71
N CYS A 100 2.07 0.05 -8.78
CA CYS A 100 1.32 0.61 -9.89
C CYS A 100 0.50 -0.47 -10.61
N ALA A 101 1.08 -1.65 -10.89
CA ALA A 101 0.35 -2.75 -11.51
C ALA A 101 -0.84 -3.22 -10.66
N TRP A 102 -0.68 -3.27 -9.33
CA TRP A 102 -1.79 -3.58 -8.45
C TRP A 102 -2.85 -2.48 -8.46
N ALA A 103 -2.43 -1.22 -8.42
CA ALA A 103 -3.32 -0.06 -8.42
C ALA A 103 -4.14 0.03 -9.72
N ASP A 104 -3.51 -0.21 -10.87
CA ASP A 104 -4.14 -0.22 -12.19
C ASP A 104 -5.25 -1.25 -12.31
N GLU A 105 -5.16 -2.38 -11.60
CA GLU A 105 -6.18 -3.42 -11.62
C GLU A 105 -7.25 -3.24 -10.54
N MET A 106 -6.91 -2.65 -9.39
CA MET A 106 -7.73 -2.73 -8.17
C MET A 106 -8.34 -1.40 -7.74
N LEU A 107 -7.82 -0.26 -8.21
CA LEU A 107 -8.37 1.07 -7.93
C LEU A 107 -9.37 1.54 -9.00
N CYS A 108 -9.84 0.65 -9.88
CA CYS A 108 -10.73 1.00 -10.99
C CYS A 108 -12.15 1.43 -10.59
N ASP A 109 -12.59 1.16 -9.35
CA ASP A 109 -13.97 1.42 -8.91
C ASP A 109 -13.99 2.20 -7.57
N ASP A 110 -14.79 3.27 -7.52
CA ASP A 110 -15.01 4.13 -6.34
C ASP A 110 -15.76 3.44 -5.18
N GLU A 111 -16.04 2.13 -5.28
CA GLU A 111 -16.86 1.43 -4.29
C GLU A 111 -16.18 1.25 -2.93
N LEU A 112 -14.85 1.32 -2.87
CA LEU A 112 -14.06 1.05 -1.67
C LEU A 112 -12.95 2.09 -1.48
N GLU A 113 -13.03 2.83 -0.37
CA GLU A 113 -11.95 3.74 0.03
C GLU A 113 -10.63 2.97 0.20
N THR A 114 -9.57 3.45 -0.43
CA THR A 114 -8.22 2.88 -0.28
C THR A 114 -7.29 3.90 0.37
N HIS A 115 -6.73 3.55 1.53
CA HIS A 115 -5.69 4.31 2.19
C HIS A 115 -4.33 3.88 1.66
N ILE A 116 -3.55 4.84 1.13
CA ILE A 116 -2.26 4.58 0.52
C ILE A 116 -1.16 5.11 1.44
N THR A 117 -0.22 4.26 1.82
CA THR A 117 0.86 4.59 2.78
C THR A 117 2.20 4.17 2.20
N LEU A 118 3.03 5.15 1.80
CA LEU A 118 4.26 4.93 1.07
C LEU A 118 5.50 5.19 1.95
N LEU A 119 6.04 4.13 2.56
CA LEU A 119 7.18 4.21 3.48
C LEU A 119 8.52 3.91 2.80
N GLY A 120 8.51 3.61 1.51
CA GLY A 120 9.73 3.34 0.74
C GLY A 120 10.59 4.59 0.48
N GLY A 121 11.79 4.37 -0.04
CA GLY A 121 12.72 5.42 -0.44
C GLY A 121 12.18 6.35 -1.53
N TYR A 122 12.81 7.53 -1.64
CA TYR A 122 12.34 8.63 -2.48
C TYR A 122 12.01 8.23 -3.92
N LEU A 123 12.91 7.53 -4.62
CA LEU A 123 12.75 7.23 -6.05
C LEU A 123 11.51 6.36 -6.32
N GLY A 124 11.34 5.28 -5.57
CA GLY A 124 10.17 4.41 -5.72
C GLY A 124 8.87 5.12 -5.33
N THR A 125 8.90 5.91 -4.25
CA THR A 125 7.74 6.67 -3.79
C THR A 125 7.35 7.77 -4.78
N ALA A 126 8.31 8.46 -5.39
CA ALA A 126 8.06 9.48 -6.41
C ALA A 126 7.37 8.88 -7.65
N ASP A 127 7.90 7.76 -8.18
CA ASP A 127 7.32 7.06 -9.33
C ASP A 127 5.87 6.61 -9.02
N ILE A 128 5.62 6.12 -7.81
CA ILE A 128 4.28 5.70 -7.38
C ILE A 128 3.34 6.90 -7.29
N VAL A 129 3.75 8.01 -6.64
CA VAL A 129 2.92 9.21 -6.51
C VAL A 129 2.56 9.79 -7.87
N GLU A 130 3.54 9.90 -8.77
CA GLU A 130 3.32 10.37 -10.15
C GLU A 130 2.29 9.51 -10.88
N HIS A 131 2.40 8.18 -10.77
CA HIS A 131 1.46 7.26 -11.40
C HIS A 131 0.04 7.37 -10.81
N LEU A 132 -0.08 7.34 -9.48
CA LEU A 132 -1.38 7.39 -8.80
C LEU A 132 -2.12 8.70 -9.08
N THR A 133 -1.43 9.84 -9.00
CA THR A 133 -2.05 11.15 -9.20
C THR A 133 -2.22 11.50 -10.68
N GLY A 134 -1.27 11.13 -11.54
CA GLY A 134 -1.30 11.49 -12.95
C GLY A 134 -2.08 10.53 -13.84
N THR A 135 -2.04 9.22 -13.55
CA THR A 135 -2.69 8.18 -14.39
C THR A 135 -4.03 7.73 -13.82
N LEU A 136 -4.11 7.56 -12.49
CA LEU A 136 -5.31 7.05 -11.82
C LEU A 136 -6.17 8.14 -11.16
N ASP A 137 -5.79 9.42 -11.28
CA ASP A 137 -6.50 10.58 -10.71
C ASP A 137 -6.79 10.46 -9.19
N ILE A 138 -5.94 9.73 -8.47
CA ILE A 138 -6.05 9.58 -7.03
C ILE A 138 -5.75 10.92 -6.37
N GLN A 139 -6.62 11.34 -5.46
CA GLN A 139 -6.46 12.61 -4.76
C GLN A 139 -5.22 12.56 -3.85
N PRO A 140 -4.32 13.55 -3.88
CA PRO A 140 -3.12 13.58 -3.03
C PRO A 140 -3.41 13.38 -1.54
N ALA A 141 -4.56 13.84 -1.06
CA ALA A 141 -4.99 13.67 0.33
C ALA A 141 -5.22 12.20 0.76
N GLN A 142 -5.37 11.26 -0.18
CA GLN A 142 -5.50 9.83 0.09
C GLN A 142 -4.14 9.11 0.20
N ILE A 143 -3.06 9.81 -0.12
CA ILE A 143 -1.70 9.29 -0.14
C ILE A 143 -0.93 9.85 1.05
N TYR A 144 -0.40 8.96 1.87
CA TYR A 144 0.62 9.31 2.84
C TYR A 144 2.00 8.99 2.25
N ALA A 145 2.89 9.98 2.25
CA ALA A 145 4.31 9.81 1.98
C ALA A 145 5.10 10.75 2.92
N PRO A 146 6.35 10.40 3.30
CA PRO A 146 7.16 11.24 4.16
C PRO A 146 7.32 12.68 3.66
N GLU A 147 6.97 13.67 4.49
CA GLU A 147 7.01 15.10 4.13
C GLU A 147 8.37 15.56 3.60
N ARG A 148 9.46 14.96 4.11
CA ARG A 148 10.84 15.20 3.67
C ARG A 148 11.06 14.98 2.16
N PHE A 149 10.18 14.23 1.49
CA PHE A 149 10.27 13.99 0.05
C PHE A 149 9.62 15.11 -0.77
N GLY A 150 8.74 15.93 -0.20
CA GLY A 150 8.10 17.06 -0.90
C GLY A 150 7.28 16.65 -2.14
N LEU A 151 6.75 15.42 -2.15
CA LEU A 151 6.05 14.84 -3.30
C LEU A 151 4.56 15.19 -3.37
N LEU A 152 3.96 15.56 -2.23
CA LEU A 152 2.54 15.85 -2.09
C LEU A 152 2.36 17.30 -1.64
N PRO A 153 1.25 17.97 -2.02
CA PRO A 153 0.91 19.28 -1.50
C PRO A 153 0.88 19.26 0.03
N VAL A 154 1.45 20.29 0.66
CA VAL A 154 1.34 20.49 2.10
C VAL A 154 -0.03 21.12 2.38
N ASP A 155 -1.10 20.36 2.20
CA ASP A 155 -2.42 20.80 2.64
C ASP A 155 -2.46 20.70 4.16
N ARG A 156 -2.58 21.87 4.80
CA ARG A 156 -2.59 22.08 6.25
C ARG A 156 -4.02 22.36 6.73
#